data_AF-A0A962IC48-F1
#
_entry.id   AF-A0A962IC48-F1
#
_cell.length_a   1.000
_cell.length_b   1.000
_cell.length_c   1.000
_cell.angle_alpha   90.00
_cell.angle_beta   90.00
_cell.angle_gamma   90.00
#
_symmetry.space_group_name_H-M   'P 1'
#
loop_
_entity.id
_entity.type
_entity.pdbx_description
1 polymer ?
#
loop_
_entity_poly.entity_id
_entity_poly.type
_entity_poly.pdbx_seq_one_letter_code
_entity_poly.pdbx_strand_id
1 'polypeptide(L)'
;MRTDADARSIWKEVNSLEFQIEESASTDPGENRILNMYGEYDRVDLTDRLFAAHDQMIEWDATDMFIVYRYAGSLLRARRIDAARALYLRCGDAMPAAELMLACLEANFGREEDAQHWLNLHNERCDVEGMECMKSDLSKIKLKEGLNKSS
;
A
#
# COMPACT_ATOMS: atom_id res chain seq x y z
N MET A 1 -10.67 -16.63 -24.76
CA MET A 1 -9.21 -16.54 -24.54
C MET A 1 -8.94 -15.11 -24.11
N ARG A 2 -8.50 -14.93 -22.87
CA ARG A 2 -8.13 -13.62 -22.30
C ARG A 2 -6.89 -13.11 -23.06
N THR A 3 -6.90 -11.88 -23.60
CA THR A 3 -5.80 -11.26 -24.41
C THR A 3 -5.02 -10.16 -23.68
N ASP A 4 -3.76 -9.88 -24.07
CA ASP A 4 -2.99 -8.74 -23.54
C ASP A 4 -3.70 -7.38 -23.64
N ALA A 5 -4.64 -7.24 -24.58
CA ALA A 5 -5.48 -6.05 -24.69
C ALA A 5 -6.45 -5.92 -23.50
N ASP A 6 -6.96 -7.04 -22.99
CA ASP A 6 -7.83 -7.09 -21.82
C ASP A 6 -7.06 -6.69 -20.56
N ALA A 7 -5.85 -7.23 -20.34
CA ALA A 7 -4.98 -6.83 -19.23
C ALA A 7 -4.66 -5.33 -19.24
N ARG A 8 -4.33 -4.77 -20.41
CA ARG A 8 -4.11 -3.32 -20.56
C ARG A 8 -5.36 -2.51 -20.28
N SER A 9 -6.54 -3.04 -20.60
CA SER A 9 -7.80 -2.36 -20.32
C SER A 9 -8.07 -2.30 -18.81
N ILE A 10 -7.89 -3.41 -18.09
CA ILE A 10 -8.09 -3.47 -16.64
C ILE A 10 -7.07 -2.55 -15.94
N TRP A 11 -5.81 -2.55 -16.38
CA TRP A 11 -4.79 -1.62 -15.87
C TRP A 11 -5.17 -0.14 -16.05
N LYS A 12 -5.76 0.23 -17.20
CA LYS A 12 -6.26 1.59 -17.43
C LYS A 12 -7.40 1.94 -16.47
N GLU A 13 -8.28 1.00 -16.19
CA GLU A 13 -9.37 1.18 -15.23
C GLU A 13 -8.84 1.40 -13.82
N VAL A 14 -7.90 0.57 -13.34
CA VAL A 14 -7.23 0.76 -12.04
C VAL A 14 -6.64 2.16 -11.92
N ASN A 15 -5.83 2.58 -12.90
CA ASN A 15 -5.22 3.92 -12.90
C ASN A 15 -6.27 5.04 -12.87
N SER A 16 -7.35 4.89 -13.64
CA SER A 16 -8.41 5.90 -13.70
C SER A 16 -9.19 6.02 -12.39
N LEU A 17 -9.46 4.90 -11.72
CA LEU A 17 -10.16 4.87 -10.44
C LEU A 17 -9.29 5.44 -9.32
N GLU A 18 -8.00 5.07 -9.23
CA GLU A 18 -7.07 5.67 -8.27
C GLU A 18 -7.01 7.19 -8.43
N PHE A 19 -6.88 7.68 -9.66
CA PHE A 19 -6.85 9.11 -9.95
C PHE A 19 -8.14 9.83 -9.53
N GLN A 20 -9.31 9.27 -9.85
CA GLN A 20 -10.60 9.86 -9.46
C GLN A 20 -10.77 9.94 -7.94
N ILE A 21 -10.32 8.90 -7.21
CA ILE A 21 -10.39 8.90 -5.76
C ILE A 21 -9.45 9.97 -5.18
N GLU A 22 -8.21 10.06 -5.68
CA GLU A 22 -7.23 11.07 -5.26
C GLU A 22 -7.70 12.51 -5.52
N GLU A 23 -8.28 12.78 -6.70
CA GLU A 23 -8.86 14.09 -6.99
C GLU A 23 -10.00 14.44 -6.02
N SER A 24 -10.89 13.49 -5.72
CA SER A 24 -12.01 13.74 -4.82
C SER A 24 -11.56 14.10 -3.40
N ALA A 25 -10.57 13.38 -2.86
CA ALA A 25 -9.99 13.65 -1.54
C ALA A 25 -9.29 15.04 -1.45
N SER A 26 -8.91 15.63 -2.59
CA SER A 26 -8.24 16.92 -2.63
C SER A 26 -9.18 18.14 -2.54
N THR A 27 -10.50 17.93 -2.74
CA THR A 27 -11.49 19.01 -2.92
C THR A 27 -12.26 19.45 -1.66
N ASP A 28 -12.05 18.81 -0.50
CA ASP A 28 -12.61 19.24 0.79
C ASP A 28 -11.55 20.00 1.64
N PRO A 29 -11.70 21.32 1.89
CA PRO A 29 -10.73 22.12 2.65
C PRO A 29 -11.07 22.22 4.15
N GLY A 30 -11.79 21.25 4.72
CA GLY A 30 -12.05 21.18 6.16
C GLY A 30 -10.79 20.84 6.98
N GLU A 31 -10.63 21.49 8.13
CA GLU A 31 -9.53 21.33 9.09
C GLU A 31 -9.40 19.88 9.61
N ASN A 32 -8.77 19.00 8.84
CA ASN A 32 -8.12 17.74 9.28
C ASN A 32 -7.41 17.05 8.10
N ARG A 33 -6.70 17.84 7.27
CA ARG A 33 -5.83 17.30 6.22
C ARG A 33 -4.66 16.55 6.86
N ILE A 34 -4.77 15.23 7.04
CA ILE A 34 -3.59 14.37 7.17
C ILE A 34 -3.04 14.17 5.75
N LEU A 35 -2.15 15.09 5.37
CA LEU A 35 -1.33 14.99 4.17
C LEU A 35 -0.30 13.86 4.35
N ASN A 36 -0.34 12.88 3.42
CA ASN A 36 0.73 11.97 3.03
C ASN A 36 1.22 10.99 4.14
N MET A 37 0.74 9.75 4.18
CA MET A 37 1.37 8.62 3.47
C MET A 37 0.34 7.57 2.97
N TYR A 38 -0.93 7.67 3.36
CA TYR A 38 -1.99 6.69 3.05
C TYR A 38 -3.37 7.32 2.81
N GLY A 39 -3.44 8.44 2.09
CA GLY A 39 -4.66 9.24 1.87
C GLY A 39 -5.95 8.41 1.83
N GLU A 40 -6.85 8.70 2.77
CA GLU A 40 -8.05 7.90 2.97
C GLU A 40 -8.94 7.93 1.73
N TYR A 41 -9.41 6.76 1.31
CA TYR A 41 -10.45 6.67 0.29
C TYR A 41 -11.82 6.81 0.96
N ASP A 42 -12.47 7.97 0.82
CA ASP A 42 -13.79 8.29 1.38
C ASP A 42 -14.96 7.93 0.43
N ARG A 43 -14.66 7.74 -0.86
CA ARG A 43 -15.60 7.33 -1.91
C ARG A 43 -15.73 5.81 -2.00
N VAL A 44 -16.63 5.25 -1.20
CA VAL A 44 -16.93 3.80 -1.15
C VAL A 44 -17.26 3.24 -2.53
N ASP A 45 -18.05 3.97 -3.33
CA ASP A 45 -18.48 3.55 -4.68
C ASP A 45 -17.30 3.36 -5.66
N LEU A 46 -16.32 4.27 -5.62
CA LEU A 46 -15.12 4.18 -6.45
C LEU A 46 -14.14 3.16 -5.90
N THR A 47 -14.09 3.01 -4.57
CA THR A 47 -13.20 2.07 -3.88
C THR A 47 -13.59 0.62 -4.15
N ASP A 48 -14.89 0.29 -4.10
CA ASP A 48 -15.37 -1.07 -4.42
C ASP A 48 -15.08 -1.44 -5.87
N ARG A 49 -15.24 -0.49 -6.80
CA ARG A 49 -14.87 -0.67 -8.21
C ARG A 49 -13.37 -0.87 -8.40
N LEU A 50 -12.55 -0.12 -7.65
CA LEU A 50 -11.10 -0.24 -7.69
C LEU A 50 -10.66 -1.63 -7.21
N PHE A 51 -11.28 -2.16 -6.16
CA PHE A 51 -11.00 -3.50 -5.66
C PHE A 51 -11.40 -4.57 -6.66
N ALA A 52 -12.59 -4.46 -7.27
CA ALA A 52 -13.01 -5.40 -8.31
C ALA A 52 -12.05 -5.39 -9.52
N ALA A 53 -11.51 -4.23 -9.89
CA ALA A 53 -10.51 -4.13 -10.95
C ALA A 53 -9.16 -4.74 -10.56
N HIS A 54 -8.71 -4.56 -9.30
CA HIS A 54 -7.52 -5.22 -8.79
C HIS A 54 -7.68 -6.75 -8.68
N ASP A 55 -8.84 -7.23 -8.24
CA ASP A 55 -9.13 -8.67 -8.19
C ASP A 55 -9.06 -9.30 -9.59
N GLN A 56 -9.62 -8.62 -10.59
CA GLN A 56 -9.49 -9.05 -12.00
C GLN A 56 -8.03 -9.07 -12.47
N MET A 57 -7.20 -8.11 -12.05
CA MET A 57 -5.76 -8.11 -12.36
C MET A 57 -5.02 -9.26 -11.68
N ILE A 58 -5.35 -9.60 -10.44
CA ILE A 58 -4.72 -10.72 -9.73
C ILE A 58 -5.18 -12.06 -10.30
N GLU A 59 -6.46 -12.19 -10.69
CA GLU A 59 -6.94 -13.35 -11.43
C GLU A 59 -6.25 -13.51 -12.79
N TRP A 60 -5.83 -12.39 -13.39
CA TRP A 60 -5.08 -12.40 -14.63
C TRP A 60 -3.67 -12.94 -14.44
N ASP A 61 -2.94 -12.37 -13.49
CA ASP A 61 -1.59 -12.79 -13.13
C ASP A 61 -1.35 -12.62 -11.63
N ALA A 62 -1.49 -13.72 -10.90
CA ALA A 62 -1.25 -13.75 -9.46
C ALA A 62 0.24 -13.75 -9.11
N THR A 63 1.13 -13.91 -10.09
CA THR A 63 2.58 -13.98 -9.91
C THR A 63 3.27 -12.63 -10.10
N ASP A 64 2.60 -11.68 -10.75
CA ASP A 64 3.07 -10.30 -10.85
C ASP A 64 2.92 -9.60 -9.48
N MET A 65 4.04 -9.52 -8.75
CA MET A 65 4.10 -8.93 -7.42
C MET A 65 3.92 -7.41 -7.42
N PHE A 66 4.08 -6.74 -8.57
CA PHE A 66 3.76 -5.33 -8.69
C PHE A 66 2.25 -5.11 -8.61
N ILE A 67 1.43 -5.96 -9.24
CA ILE A 67 -0.04 -5.94 -9.10
C ILE A 67 -0.42 -6.12 -7.63
N VAL A 68 0.14 -7.13 -6.97
CA VAL A 68 -0.15 -7.47 -5.57
C VAL A 68 0.22 -6.31 -4.64
N TYR A 69 1.43 -5.75 -4.81
CA TYR A 69 1.90 -4.59 -4.04
C TYR A 69 0.99 -3.38 -4.20
N ARG A 70 0.56 -3.08 -5.43
CA ARG A 70 -0.30 -1.93 -5.70
C ARG A 70 -1.69 -2.10 -5.07
N TYR A 71 -2.26 -3.30 -5.16
CA TYR A 71 -3.55 -3.59 -4.51
C TYR A 71 -3.46 -3.47 -2.98
N ALA A 72 -2.35 -3.94 -2.38
CA ALA A 72 -2.09 -3.75 -0.95
C ALA A 72 -2.11 -2.26 -0.56
N GLY A 73 -1.53 -1.39 -1.40
CA GLY A 73 -1.57 0.06 -1.22
C GLY A 73 -2.97 0.65 -1.28
N SER A 74 -3.80 0.19 -2.23
CA SER A 74 -5.20 0.61 -2.34
C SER A 74 -6.03 0.18 -1.12
N LEU A 75 -5.82 -1.04 -0.62
CA LEU A 75 -6.48 -1.54 0.60
C LEU A 75 -6.05 -0.74 1.84
N LEU A 76 -4.77 -0.39 1.93
CA LEU A 76 -4.23 0.38 3.04
C LEU A 76 -4.86 1.78 3.08
N ARG A 77 -4.93 2.46 1.93
CA ARG A 77 -5.60 3.76 1.77
C ARG A 77 -7.10 3.70 2.10
N ALA A 78 -7.75 2.57 1.86
CA ALA A 78 -9.13 2.33 2.26
C ALA A 78 -9.32 1.79 3.70
N ARG A 79 -8.29 1.87 4.56
CA ARG A 79 -8.30 1.38 5.95
C ARG A 79 -8.61 -0.12 6.11
N ARG A 80 -8.41 -0.94 5.06
CA ARG A 80 -8.53 -2.40 5.12
C ARG A 80 -7.19 -3.01 5.55
N ILE A 81 -6.75 -2.67 6.76
CA ILE A 81 -5.34 -2.86 7.17
C ILE A 81 -4.92 -4.34 7.19
N ASP A 82 -5.77 -5.24 7.67
CA ASP A 82 -5.44 -6.67 7.72
C ASP A 82 -5.30 -7.28 6.32
N ALA A 83 -6.18 -6.87 5.39
CA ALA A 83 -6.14 -7.31 4.00
C ALA A 83 -4.91 -6.74 3.27
N ALA A 84 -4.60 -5.46 3.49
CA ALA A 84 -3.38 -4.83 2.98
C ALA A 84 -2.13 -5.55 3.48
N ARG A 85 -2.05 -5.83 4.79
CA ARG A 85 -0.94 -6.56 5.40
C ARG A 85 -0.77 -7.95 4.77
N ALA A 86 -1.84 -8.70 4.58
CA ALA A 86 -1.78 -10.02 3.95
C ALA A 86 -1.19 -9.97 2.54
N LEU A 87 -1.54 -8.95 1.74
CA LEU A 87 -0.97 -8.78 0.40
C LEU A 87 0.48 -8.29 0.45
N TYR A 88 0.84 -7.38 1.35
CA TYR A 88 2.23 -6.97 1.53
C TYR A 88 3.13 -8.13 1.94
N LEU A 89 2.67 -9.00 2.85
CA LEU A 89 3.40 -10.22 3.22
C LEU A 89 3.62 -11.13 2.02
N ARG A 90 2.64 -11.22 1.11
CA ARG A 90 2.73 -12.05 -0.09
C ARG A 90 3.76 -11.52 -1.10
N CYS A 91 4.03 -10.22 -1.13
CA CYS A 91 5.01 -9.62 -2.03
C CYS A 91 6.32 -9.17 -1.38
N GLY A 92 6.46 -9.28 -0.06
CA GLY A 92 7.63 -8.84 0.73
C GLY A 92 8.98 -9.22 0.11
N ASP A 93 9.17 -10.51 -0.16
CA ASP A 93 10.46 -11.03 -0.65
C ASP A 93 10.83 -10.51 -2.06
N ALA A 94 9.81 -10.24 -2.88
CA ALA A 94 9.96 -9.84 -4.29
C ALA A 94 9.94 -8.32 -4.49
N MET A 95 9.34 -7.57 -3.55
CA MET A 95 9.12 -6.14 -3.65
C MET A 95 9.76 -5.45 -2.44
N PRO A 96 10.96 -4.86 -2.59
CA PRO A 96 11.64 -4.15 -1.50
C PRO A 96 10.77 -3.09 -0.81
N ALA A 97 9.97 -2.38 -1.60
CA ALA A 97 9.05 -1.37 -1.10
C ALA A 97 7.98 -1.97 -0.16
N ALA A 98 7.65 -3.26 -0.28
CA ALA A 98 6.72 -3.95 0.61
C ALA A 98 7.33 -4.17 2.01
N GLU A 99 8.65 -4.40 2.12
CA GLU A 99 9.35 -4.58 3.40
C GLU A 99 9.20 -3.32 4.27
N LEU A 100 9.46 -2.13 3.70
CA LEU A 100 9.29 -0.88 4.42
C LEU A 100 7.82 -0.62 4.82
N MET A 101 6.87 -0.97 3.96
CA MET A 101 5.43 -0.81 4.23
C MET A 101 4.96 -1.75 5.36
N LEU A 102 5.45 -3.00 5.37
CA LEU A 102 5.23 -3.93 6.47
C LEU A 102 5.81 -3.38 7.77
N ALA A 103 7.05 -2.90 7.75
CA ALA A 103 7.64 -2.31 8.94
C ALA A 103 6.78 -1.18 9.53
N CYS A 104 6.30 -0.26 8.68
CA CYS A 104 5.40 0.83 9.08
C CYS A 104 4.11 0.30 9.71
N LEU A 105 3.49 -0.73 9.09
CA LEU A 105 2.26 -1.35 9.58
C LEU A 105 2.47 -2.02 10.95
N GLU A 106 3.51 -2.83 11.10
CA GLU A 106 3.81 -3.52 12.35
C GLU A 106 4.14 -2.54 13.48
N ALA A 107 4.88 -1.48 13.18
CA ALA A 107 5.18 -0.42 14.13
C ALA A 107 3.89 0.28 14.61
N ASN A 108 2.95 0.56 13.70
CA ASN A 108 1.67 1.16 14.04
C ASN A 108 0.79 0.23 14.91
N PHE A 109 0.91 -1.08 14.75
CA PHE A 109 0.25 -2.07 15.60
C PHE A 109 0.97 -2.34 16.93
N GLY A 110 2.08 -1.66 17.22
CA GLY A 110 2.88 -1.89 18.42
C GLY A 110 3.66 -3.21 18.40
N ARG A 111 3.79 -3.86 17.24
CA ARG A 111 4.59 -5.08 17.06
C ARG A 111 6.02 -4.72 16.70
N GLU A 112 6.76 -4.22 17.69
CA GLU A 112 8.10 -3.65 17.47
C GLU A 112 9.12 -4.65 16.94
N GLU A 113 9.06 -5.91 17.40
CA GLU A 113 9.97 -6.97 16.93
C GLU A 113 9.76 -7.26 15.43
N ASP A 114 8.50 -7.42 15.01
CA ASP A 114 8.14 -7.62 13.60
C ASP A 114 8.53 -6.40 12.75
N ALA A 115 8.28 -5.18 13.25
CA ALA A 115 8.67 -3.96 12.57
C ALA A 115 10.19 -3.86 12.36
N GLN A 116 10.96 -4.22 13.38
CA GLN A 116 12.42 -4.23 13.32
C GLN A 116 12.94 -5.30 12.35
N HIS A 117 12.30 -6.48 12.31
CA HIS A 117 12.65 -7.54 11.36
C HIS A 117 12.53 -7.03 9.92
N TRP A 118 11.40 -6.43 9.55
CA TRP A 118 11.19 -5.90 8.20
C TRP A 118 12.11 -4.71 7.86
N LEU A 119 12.41 -3.84 8.83
CA LEU A 119 13.39 -2.77 8.66
C LEU A 119 14.79 -3.31 8.36
N ASN A 120 15.20 -4.38 9.03
CA ASN A 120 16.51 -4.98 8.81
C ASN A 120 16.61 -5.53 7.38
N LEU A 121 15.60 -6.25 6.91
CA LEU A 121 15.55 -6.75 5.53
C LEU A 121 15.64 -5.60 4.50
N HIS A 122 14.83 -4.56 4.69
CA HIS A 122 14.86 -3.37 3.83
C HIS A 122 16.24 -2.69 3.81
N ASN A 123 16.84 -2.51 4.99
CA ASN A 123 18.15 -1.85 5.11
C ASN A 123 19.29 -2.71 4.55
N GLU A 124 19.28 -4.02 4.79
CA GLU A 124 20.25 -4.96 4.21
C GLU A 124 20.20 -4.91 2.68
N ARG A 125 19.00 -4.80 2.11
CA ARG A 125 18.84 -4.66 0.67
C ARG A 125 19.31 -3.29 0.16
N CYS A 126 19.02 -2.21 0.89
CA CYS A 126 19.57 -0.89 0.58
C CYS A 126 21.10 -0.90 0.54
N ASP A 127 21.75 -1.65 1.44
CA ASP A 127 23.21 -1.81 1.45
C ASP A 127 23.70 -2.53 0.18
N VAL A 128 23.04 -3.62 -0.21
CA VAL A 128 23.37 -4.39 -1.42
C VAL A 128 23.20 -3.55 -2.70
N GLU A 129 22.14 -2.74 -2.76
CA GLU A 129 21.79 -1.93 -3.94
C GLU A 129 22.45 -0.53 -3.94
N GLY A 130 23.21 -0.18 -2.89
CA GLY A 130 23.88 1.12 -2.77
C GLY A 130 22.93 2.30 -2.52
N MET A 131 21.76 2.04 -1.95
CA MET A 131 20.69 3.01 -1.67
C MET A 131 20.71 3.49 -0.21
N GLU A 132 21.87 3.88 0.32
CA GLU A 132 22.02 4.31 1.72
C GLU A 132 21.03 5.41 2.15
N CYS A 133 20.65 6.30 1.23
CA CYS A 133 19.69 7.38 1.51
C CYS A 133 18.26 6.88 1.76
N MET A 134 17.93 5.65 1.37
CA MET A 134 16.61 5.03 1.53
C MET A 134 16.50 4.21 2.83
N LYS A 135 17.60 4.07 3.59
CA LYS A 135 17.59 3.36 4.86
C LYS A 135 16.75 4.07 5.90
N SER A 136 16.05 3.29 6.69
CA SER A 136 15.12 3.78 7.71
C SER A 136 15.39 3.14 9.06
N ASP A 137 14.69 3.63 10.08
CA ASP A 137 14.77 3.14 11.46
C ASP A 137 13.40 3.30 12.15
N LEU A 138 13.22 2.63 13.30
CA LEU A 138 11.96 2.64 14.03
C LEU A 138 11.47 4.05 14.40
N SER A 139 12.38 5.00 14.63
CA SER A 139 12.03 6.38 14.98
C SER A 139 11.43 7.17 13.80
N LYS A 140 11.77 6.76 12.57
CA LYS A 140 11.26 7.36 11.33
C LYS A 140 9.93 6.76 10.86
N ILE A 141 9.68 5.49 11.16
CA ILE A 141 8.49 4.78 10.66
C ILE A 141 7.32 4.70 11.64
N LYS A 142 7.58 4.88 12.95
CA LYS A 142 6.50 4.97 13.94
C LYS A 142 5.66 6.20 13.65
N LEU A 143 4.39 5.97 13.27
CA LEU A 143 3.41 7.03 13.14
C LEU A 143 3.20 7.66 14.52
N LYS A 144 3.26 9.00 14.60
CA LYS A 144 2.99 9.74 15.85
C LYS A 144 1.62 9.31 16.38
N GLU A 145 1.56 9.02 17.68
CA GLU A 145 0.36 8.58 18.41
C GLU A 145 -0.89 9.35 17.95
N GLY A 146 -1.78 8.70 17.19
CA GLY A 146 -2.95 9.38 16.63
C GLY A 146 -3.87 8.51 15.77
N LEU A 147 -3.35 7.46 15.14
CA LEU A 147 -4.15 6.56 14.30
C LEU A 147 -4.89 5.45 15.05
N ASN A 148 -4.64 5.29 16.35
CA ASN A 148 -5.32 4.30 17.21
C ASN A 148 -6.65 4.81 17.81
N LYS A 149 -7.18 5.95 17.36
CA LYS A 149 -8.49 6.46 17.80
C LYS A 149 -9.56 6.24 16.74
N SER A 150 -9.89 4.99 16.50
CA SER A 150 -11.18 4.60 15.94
C SER A 150 -11.68 3.41 16.74
N SER A 151 -12.30 3.71 17.89
CA SER A 151 -13.17 2.80 18.62
C SER A 151 -14.56 2.81 17.99
#